data_AF-A0A3N2NEP2-F1
#
_entry.id   AF-A0A3N2NEP2-F1
#
_cell.length_a   1.000
_cell.length_b   1.000
_cell.length_c   1.000
_cell.angle_alpha   90.00
_cell.angle_beta   90.00
_cell.angle_gamma   90.00
#
_symmetry.space_group_name_H-M   'P 1'
#
loop_
_entity.id
_entity.type
_entity.pdbx_description
1 polymer ?
#
loop_
_entity_poly.entity_id
_entity_poly.type
_entity_poly.pdbx_seq_one_letter_code
_entity_poly.pdbx_strand_id
1 'polypeptide(L)'
;MESEIMEFSMQEYSDIDDSVIIAESPEPLIITEEVDIDDVVFANLEDNIREYGSLEERREARGKYPYFDYYLGDFYHDEASLEDLYNEWYELQPKHIKKELDLGIRRVPRIVPEVDGEGCFVRIARENRIKKDDGKILIEEWEENVYITADGDPLSGPQIEELIKTPKIQAEYSELQDKLLSQHHQCNAAHEELKEEDMKYSLAQIGFLCAYITTMMQPYLEAEELQKLHHNAKIWTVHEMPPFTPVNLRSNHLTKEDLKHLGYNVGKFLRLQGGIIARFVKKVFEKPFESTAVKTIEQKLRESKSTKERIPIHTADQMDKLFAHFQRYGNINLSILNKK
;
A
#
# COMPACT_ATOMS: atom_id res chain seq x y z
N MET A 1 1.48 42.14 63.28
CA MET A 1 2.11 43.17 62.44
C MET A 1 2.61 42.44 61.21
N GLU A 2 1.71 42.15 60.27
CA GLU A 2 1.32 43.05 59.15
C GLU A 2 2.48 43.12 58.15
N SER A 3 2.49 42.29 57.09
CA SER A 3 1.87 42.48 55.77
C SER A 3 2.37 43.73 55.05
N GLU A 4 3.02 43.55 53.91
CA GLU A 4 2.89 44.50 52.80
C GLU A 4 3.04 43.76 51.46
N ILE A 5 1.89 43.62 50.82
CA ILE A 5 1.66 43.22 49.43
C ILE A 5 1.85 44.50 48.61
N MET A 6 2.67 44.47 47.57
CA MET A 6 2.84 45.61 46.68
C MET A 6 1.81 45.49 45.54
N GLU A 7 0.70 46.22 45.68
CA GLU A 7 -0.25 46.53 44.60
C GLU A 7 0.39 47.54 43.63
N PHE A 8 0.13 47.38 42.33
CA PHE A 8 0.27 48.47 41.36
C PHE A 8 -1.02 48.60 40.56
N SER A 9 -1.63 49.78 40.66
CA SER A 9 -2.98 50.11 40.21
C SER A 9 -3.05 50.49 38.73
N MET A 10 -4.20 50.18 38.14
CA MET A 10 -4.71 50.73 36.88
C MET A 10 -4.82 52.27 36.94
N GLN A 11 -4.49 52.94 35.83
CA GLN A 11 -5.06 54.23 35.45
C GLN A 11 -5.48 54.19 33.98
N GLU A 12 -6.79 54.30 33.75
CA GLU A 12 -7.40 54.66 32.46
C GLU A 12 -7.23 56.17 32.24
N TYR A 13 -6.92 56.59 31.00
CA TYR A 13 -7.51 57.80 30.41
C TYR A 13 -7.64 57.63 28.90
N SER A 14 -8.89 57.71 28.47
CA SER A 14 -9.41 57.94 27.14
C SER A 14 -8.88 59.22 26.49
N ASP A 15 -8.64 59.18 25.18
CA ASP A 15 -9.21 60.16 24.24
C ASP A 15 -9.21 59.58 22.82
N ILE A 16 -10.42 59.36 22.33
CA ILE A 16 -10.78 58.83 21.01
C ILE A 16 -10.89 60.04 20.07
N ASP A 17 -10.13 60.04 18.97
CA ASP A 17 -10.37 60.95 17.86
C ASP A 17 -11.30 60.27 16.84
N ASP A 18 -12.49 60.85 16.70
CA ASP A 18 -13.58 60.45 15.83
C ASP A 18 -13.28 60.86 14.38
N SER A 19 -12.87 59.90 13.55
CA SER A 19 -13.10 59.98 12.11
C SER A 19 -13.51 58.62 11.55
N VAL A 20 -14.74 58.22 11.89
CA VAL A 20 -15.43 57.08 11.29
C VAL A 20 -15.89 57.46 9.88
N ILE A 21 -15.19 56.95 8.85
CA ILE A 21 -15.81 56.71 7.55
C ILE A 21 -16.30 55.27 7.57
N ILE A 22 -17.62 55.12 7.60
CA ILE A 22 -18.32 53.84 7.48
C ILE A 22 -18.04 53.31 6.07
N ALA A 23 -17.14 52.32 5.96
CA ALA A 23 -17.09 51.46 4.80
C ALA A 23 -18.03 50.27 5.06
N GLU A 24 -19.03 50.14 4.20
CA GLU A 24 -20.01 49.05 4.22
C GLU A 24 -19.31 47.69 4.35
N SER A 25 -19.83 46.87 5.25
CA SER A 25 -19.42 45.47 5.41
C SER A 25 -19.46 44.78 4.05
N PRO A 26 -18.37 44.16 3.56
CA PRO A 26 -18.47 43.37 2.35
C PRO A 26 -19.42 42.21 2.65
N GLU A 27 -20.43 42.05 1.80
CA GLU A 27 -21.29 40.88 1.83
C GLU A 27 -20.41 39.61 1.81
N PRO A 28 -20.78 38.55 2.54
CA PRO A 28 -20.02 37.31 2.51
C PRO A 28 -20.01 36.79 1.07
N LEU A 29 -18.81 36.73 0.47
CA LEU A 29 -18.57 36.05 -0.80
C LEU A 29 -18.98 34.59 -0.65
N ILE A 30 -20.19 34.26 -1.13
CA ILE A 30 -20.61 32.88 -1.32
C ILE A 30 -19.87 32.40 -2.57
N ILE A 31 -18.78 31.67 -2.37
CA ILE A 31 -18.07 30.96 -3.44
C ILE A 31 -18.94 29.76 -3.83
N THR A 32 -19.70 29.89 -4.92
CA THR A 32 -20.57 28.83 -5.46
C THR A 32 -19.96 28.04 -6.62
N GLU A 33 -18.63 28.06 -6.78
CA GLU A 33 -17.95 27.21 -7.76
C GLU A 33 -16.88 26.39 -7.03
N GLU A 34 -16.81 25.08 -7.33
CA GLU A 34 -15.69 24.23 -6.90
C GLU A 34 -14.40 24.86 -7.43
N VAL A 35 -13.64 25.50 -6.55
CA VAL A 35 -12.28 25.93 -6.86
C VAL A 35 -11.48 24.65 -7.08
N ASP A 36 -11.10 24.37 -8.33
CA ASP A 36 -10.10 23.35 -8.61
C ASP A 36 -8.81 23.80 -7.92
N ILE A 37 -8.42 23.08 -6.87
CA ILE A 37 -7.24 23.40 -6.04
C ILE A 37 -5.97 23.39 -6.93
N ASP A 38 -6.03 22.73 -8.10
CA ASP A 38 -4.99 22.70 -9.11
C ASP A 38 -5.00 23.90 -10.07
N ASP A 39 -5.89 24.89 -9.97
CA ASP A 39 -5.99 26.03 -10.91
C ASP A 39 -5.51 27.39 -10.34
N VAL A 40 -5.09 27.46 -9.08
CA VAL A 40 -4.51 28.69 -8.52
C VAL A 40 -3.07 28.84 -9.07
N VAL A 41 -2.87 29.85 -9.93
CA VAL A 41 -1.54 30.19 -10.49
C VAL A 41 -0.86 31.20 -9.56
N PHE A 42 0.17 30.75 -8.86
CA PHE A 42 1.00 31.60 -8.01
C PHE A 42 2.05 32.37 -8.84
N ALA A 43 2.48 33.53 -8.34
CA ALA A 43 3.37 34.45 -9.06
C ALA A 43 4.80 33.91 -9.27
N ASN A 44 5.24 32.92 -8.49
CA ASN A 44 6.55 32.29 -8.64
C ASN A 44 6.42 30.79 -8.95
N LEU A 45 7.33 30.24 -9.76
CA LEU A 45 7.36 28.79 -10.05
C LEU A 45 7.48 27.94 -8.78
N GLU A 46 8.18 28.42 -7.75
CA GLU A 46 8.39 27.68 -6.50
C GLU A 46 7.09 27.39 -5.73
N ASP A 47 6.13 28.30 -5.81
CA ASP A 47 4.83 28.17 -5.15
C ASP A 47 3.96 27.08 -5.82
N ASN A 48 4.34 26.65 -7.03
CA ASN A 48 3.65 25.60 -7.79
C ASN A 48 4.33 24.22 -7.64
N ILE A 49 5.41 24.12 -6.86
CA ILE A 49 6.07 22.84 -6.58
C ILE A 49 5.21 22.07 -5.59
N ARG A 50 4.72 20.89 -5.99
CA ARG A 50 4.02 20.01 -5.05
C ARG A 50 4.99 19.46 -4.00
N GLU A 51 4.66 19.69 -2.73
CA GLU A 51 5.29 19.02 -1.60
C GLU A 51 4.61 17.67 -1.35
N TYR A 52 5.42 16.69 -0.97
CA TYR A 52 4.93 15.34 -0.68
C TYR A 52 5.47 14.89 0.67
N GLY A 53 4.57 14.41 1.53
CA GLY A 53 4.88 14.02 2.90
C GLY A 53 5.66 12.71 2.98
N SER A 54 5.62 11.88 1.93
CA SER A 54 6.42 10.65 1.85
C SER A 54 6.79 10.29 0.41
N LEU A 55 7.70 9.33 0.24
CA LEU A 55 8.10 8.83 -1.08
C LEU A 55 7.04 7.89 -1.70
N GLU A 56 6.28 7.18 -0.88
CA GLU A 56 5.18 6.33 -1.35
C GLU A 56 4.06 7.19 -1.94
N GLU A 57 3.70 8.27 -1.25
CA GLU A 57 2.79 9.30 -1.75
C GLU A 57 3.28 9.90 -3.09
N ARG A 58 4.60 10.10 -3.23
CA ARG A 58 5.21 10.58 -4.49
C ARG A 58 5.05 9.58 -5.63
N ARG A 59 5.32 8.30 -5.38
CA ARG A 59 5.27 7.24 -6.40
C ARG A 59 3.84 6.95 -6.85
N GLU A 60 2.92 6.87 -5.90
CA GLU A 60 1.50 6.67 -6.19
C GLU A 60 0.91 7.84 -6.99
N ALA A 61 1.30 9.07 -6.64
CA ALA A 61 0.82 10.26 -7.34
C ALA A 61 1.29 10.34 -8.80
N ARG A 62 2.47 9.78 -9.14
CA ARG A 62 3.06 9.89 -10.50
C ARG A 62 2.79 8.71 -11.42
N GLY A 63 2.20 7.63 -10.91
CA GLY A 63 1.82 6.48 -11.71
C GLY A 63 3.00 5.65 -12.23
N LYS A 64 2.76 4.86 -13.29
CA LYS A 64 3.63 3.76 -13.72
C LYS A 64 5.00 4.21 -14.26
N TYR A 65 5.09 5.41 -14.84
CA TYR A 65 6.32 5.95 -15.46
C TYR A 65 6.62 7.35 -14.89
N PRO A 66 7.12 7.42 -13.64
CA PRO A 66 7.25 8.68 -12.91
C PRO A 66 8.34 9.61 -13.47
N TYR A 67 9.28 9.08 -14.25
CA TYR A 67 10.35 9.83 -14.90
C TYR A 67 10.44 9.45 -16.37
N PHE A 68 10.74 10.44 -17.22
CA PHE A 68 10.92 10.21 -18.64
C PHE A 68 12.07 9.23 -18.93
N ASP A 69 13.15 9.25 -18.16
CA ASP A 69 14.28 8.33 -18.35
C ASP A 69 13.90 6.86 -18.14
N TYR A 70 12.94 6.58 -17.26
CA TYR A 70 12.42 5.22 -17.03
C TYR A 70 11.51 4.79 -18.17
N TYR A 71 10.72 5.72 -18.71
CA TYR A 71 9.94 5.48 -19.92
C TYR A 71 10.86 5.20 -21.12
N LEU A 72 11.93 5.98 -21.26
CA LEU A 72 12.92 5.79 -22.31
C LEU A 72 13.56 4.40 -22.23
N GLY A 73 13.98 3.94 -21.04
CA GLY A 73 14.58 2.63 -20.85
C GLY A 73 13.70 1.45 -21.31
N ASP A 74 12.39 1.58 -21.18
CA ASP A 74 11.42 0.53 -21.54
C ASP A 74 10.92 0.62 -23.00
N PHE A 75 10.93 1.80 -23.61
CA PHE A 75 10.27 2.07 -24.91
C PHE A 75 11.19 2.68 -25.98
N TYR A 76 12.48 2.81 -25.73
CA TYR A 76 13.42 3.28 -26.74
C TYR A 76 13.54 2.25 -27.89
N HIS A 77 13.18 2.69 -29.10
CA HIS A 77 13.29 1.92 -30.34
C HIS A 77 14.14 2.73 -31.34
N ASP A 78 14.94 2.05 -32.17
CA ASP A 78 15.93 2.68 -33.08
C ASP A 78 15.33 3.65 -34.13
N GLU A 79 14.01 3.70 -34.27
CA GLU A 79 13.29 4.53 -35.26
C GLU A 79 12.40 5.63 -34.63
N ALA A 80 12.23 5.66 -33.30
CA ALA A 80 11.36 6.65 -32.64
C ALA A 80 12.11 7.95 -32.33
N SER A 81 11.49 9.11 -32.61
CA SER A 81 12.08 10.39 -32.23
C SER A 81 11.92 10.65 -30.73
N LEU A 82 12.91 11.30 -30.11
CA LEU A 82 12.85 11.67 -28.69
C LEU A 82 11.65 12.58 -28.37
N GLU A 83 11.23 13.41 -29.33
CA GLU A 83 10.08 14.31 -29.21
C GLU A 83 8.77 13.51 -29.16
N ASP A 84 8.63 12.49 -30.03
CA ASP A 84 7.44 11.63 -30.04
C ASP A 84 7.34 10.82 -28.74
N LEU A 85 8.46 10.26 -28.26
CA LEU A 85 8.52 9.53 -26.99
C LEU A 85 8.19 10.44 -25.80
N TYR A 86 8.67 11.69 -25.82
CA TYR A 86 8.37 12.66 -24.77
C TYR A 86 6.89 13.05 -24.75
N ASN A 87 6.29 13.30 -25.92
CA ASN A 87 4.87 13.62 -26.03
C ASN A 87 3.99 12.45 -25.58
N GLU A 88 4.36 11.21 -25.94
CA GLU A 88 3.65 10.02 -25.48
C GLU A 88 3.75 9.85 -23.95
N TRP A 89 4.96 10.00 -23.39
CA TRP A 89 5.16 9.96 -21.95
C TRP A 89 4.39 11.07 -21.23
N TYR A 90 4.41 12.29 -21.77
CA TYR A 90 3.67 13.44 -21.25
C TYR A 90 2.18 13.12 -21.18
N GLU A 91 1.60 12.54 -22.24
CA GLU A 91 0.17 12.21 -22.26
C GLU A 91 -0.26 11.21 -21.20
N LEU A 92 0.64 10.30 -20.82
CA LEU A 92 0.42 9.32 -19.76
C LEU A 92 0.47 9.93 -18.35
N GLN A 93 0.96 11.16 -18.20
CA GLN A 93 1.12 11.77 -16.88
C GLN A 93 -0.20 12.24 -16.26
N PRO A 94 -0.34 12.14 -14.92
CA PRO A 94 -1.42 12.77 -14.17
C PRO A 94 -1.47 14.29 -14.38
N LYS A 95 -2.67 14.89 -14.28
CA LYS A 95 -2.90 16.33 -14.50
C LYS A 95 -1.91 17.25 -13.77
N HIS A 96 -1.68 17.02 -12.49
CA HIS A 96 -0.77 17.84 -11.68
C HIS A 96 0.69 17.75 -12.15
N ILE A 97 1.12 16.62 -12.71
CA ILE A 97 2.47 16.45 -13.27
C ILE A 97 2.58 17.15 -14.63
N LYS A 98 1.54 17.05 -15.47
CA LYS A 98 1.46 17.85 -16.72
C LYS A 98 1.60 19.34 -16.42
N LYS A 99 0.89 19.83 -15.38
CA LYS A 99 0.99 21.23 -14.92
C LYS A 99 2.41 21.61 -14.48
N GLU A 100 3.09 20.79 -13.68
CA GLU A 100 4.50 21.05 -13.30
C GLU A 100 5.40 21.17 -14.55
N LEU A 101 5.24 20.27 -15.53
CA LEU A 101 6.01 20.28 -16.78
C LEU A 101 5.73 21.52 -17.63
N ASP A 102 4.47 21.92 -17.76
CA ASP A 102 4.04 23.11 -18.50
C ASP A 102 4.58 24.39 -17.87
N LEU A 103 4.69 24.40 -16.53
CA LEU A 103 5.33 25.48 -15.78
C LEU A 103 6.86 25.46 -15.87
N GLY A 104 7.47 24.46 -16.50
CA GLY A 104 8.92 24.36 -16.65
C GLY A 104 9.64 23.74 -15.45
N ILE A 105 8.92 23.02 -14.59
CA ILE A 105 9.47 22.23 -13.48
C ILE A 105 9.74 20.83 -13.99
N ARG A 106 11.00 20.38 -13.93
CA ARG A 106 11.40 19.02 -14.32
C ARG A 106 11.99 18.30 -13.13
N ARG A 107 11.61 17.04 -12.93
CA ARG A 107 12.10 16.20 -11.84
C ARG A 107 12.88 15.02 -12.42
N VAL A 108 14.05 14.72 -11.86
CA VAL A 108 14.93 13.65 -12.34
C VAL A 108 15.48 12.82 -11.18
N PRO A 109 15.68 11.50 -11.36
CA PRO A 109 16.30 10.68 -10.33
C PRO A 109 17.80 10.97 -10.26
N ARG A 110 18.31 11.20 -9.06
CA ARG A 110 19.75 11.25 -8.77
C ARG A 110 20.17 9.91 -8.19
N ILE A 111 21.13 9.26 -8.84
CA ILE A 111 21.71 8.01 -8.36
C ILE A 111 22.70 8.37 -7.25
N VAL A 112 22.43 7.92 -6.03
CA VAL A 112 23.37 8.01 -4.91
C VAL A 112 23.97 6.62 -4.70
N PRO A 113 25.31 6.50 -4.58
CA PRO A 113 25.94 5.22 -4.26
C PRO A 113 25.35 4.65 -2.97
N GLU A 114 24.99 3.37 -2.97
CA GLU A 114 24.60 2.69 -1.74
C GLU A 114 25.77 2.72 -0.76
N VAL A 115 25.52 3.25 0.43
CA VAL A 115 26.50 3.21 1.51
C VAL A 115 26.37 1.85 2.17
N ASP A 116 27.31 0.94 1.88
CA ASP A 116 27.50 -0.32 2.61
C ASP A 116 27.92 0.02 4.06
N GLY A 117 26.95 0.15 4.95
CA GLY A 117 27.16 0.38 6.37
C GLY A 117 26.40 -0.66 7.21
N GLU A 118 27.00 -1.10 8.30
CA GLU A 118 26.32 -1.88 9.35
C GLU A 118 25.57 -0.89 10.28
N GLY A 119 24.24 -1.03 10.46
CA GLY A 119 23.43 -0.09 11.27
C GLY A 119 21.91 -0.14 11.05
N CYS A 120 21.14 0.60 11.86
CA CYS A 120 19.71 0.85 11.68
C CYS A 120 19.50 2.01 10.71
N PHE A 121 19.16 1.70 9.47
CA PHE A 121 18.91 2.70 8.45
C PHE A 121 17.43 2.74 8.08
N VAL A 122 16.94 3.94 7.80
CA VAL A 122 15.74 4.14 6.99
C VAL A 122 16.11 4.84 5.71
N ARG A 123 15.38 4.53 4.63
CA ARG A 123 15.50 5.25 3.36
C ARG A 123 14.58 6.45 3.41
N ILE A 124 15.15 7.65 3.41
CA ILE A 124 14.38 8.89 3.31
C ILE A 124 14.51 9.50 1.92
N ALA A 125 13.44 10.15 1.48
CA ALA A 125 13.43 10.93 0.26
C ALA A 125 14.20 12.24 0.48
N ARG A 126 15.08 12.57 -0.46
CA ARG A 126 15.76 13.86 -0.54
C ARG A 126 15.51 14.47 -1.91
N GLU A 127 15.54 15.80 -1.94
CA GLU A 127 15.49 16.55 -3.18
C GLU A 127 16.48 17.71 -3.14
N ASN A 128 16.98 18.07 -4.33
CA ASN A 128 17.80 19.23 -4.55
C ASN A 128 17.16 20.06 -5.66
N ARG A 129 16.83 21.32 -5.36
CA ARG A 129 16.14 22.23 -6.29
C ARG A 129 17.17 23.15 -6.92
N ILE A 130 17.26 23.11 -8.24
CA ILE A 130 18.21 23.87 -9.04
C ILE A 130 17.43 24.81 -9.95
N LYS A 131 17.52 26.11 -9.69
CA LYS A 131 17.02 27.14 -10.62
C LYS A 131 18.00 27.28 -11.79
N LYS A 132 17.50 27.15 -13.01
CA LYS A 132 18.28 27.37 -14.23
C LYS A 132 18.16 28.82 -14.67
N ASP A 133 19.16 29.28 -15.41
CA ASP A 133 19.22 30.65 -15.95
C ASP A 133 18.06 30.98 -16.90
N ASP A 134 17.42 29.96 -17.49
CA ASP A 134 16.25 30.08 -18.37
C ASP A 134 14.91 30.16 -17.60
N GLY A 135 14.95 30.32 -16.27
CA GLY A 135 13.78 30.43 -15.41
C GLY A 135 13.11 29.09 -15.06
N LYS A 136 13.63 27.97 -15.58
CA LYS A 136 13.12 26.62 -15.27
C LYS A 136 13.68 26.10 -13.96
N ILE A 137 12.99 25.13 -13.36
CA ILE A 137 13.43 24.46 -12.13
C ILE A 137 13.72 23.00 -12.45
N LEU A 138 14.92 22.53 -12.10
CA LEU A 138 15.27 21.13 -12.08
C LEU A 138 15.27 20.66 -10.62
N ILE A 139 14.51 19.60 -10.33
CA ILE A 139 14.50 18.95 -9.02
C ILE A 139 15.17 17.59 -9.18
N GLU A 140 16.32 17.42 -8.55
CA GLU A 140 16.99 16.14 -8.45
C GLU A 140 16.47 15.40 -7.22
N GLU A 141 15.96 14.19 -7.39
CA GLU A 141 15.32 13.41 -6.33
C GLU A 141 16.11 12.13 -6.07
N TRP A 142 16.43 11.81 -4.82
CA TRP A 142 17.11 10.56 -4.46
C TRP A 142 16.61 9.98 -3.14
N GLU A 143 17.02 8.75 -2.87
CA GLU A 143 16.85 8.12 -1.57
C GLU A 143 18.20 8.01 -0.86
N GLU A 144 18.21 8.34 0.42
CA GLU A 144 19.39 8.26 1.27
C GLU A 144 19.10 7.37 2.48
N ASN A 145 20.05 6.48 2.81
CA ASN A 145 20.04 5.74 4.06
C ASN A 145 20.44 6.70 5.19
N VAL A 146 19.53 6.98 6.11
CA VAL A 146 19.79 7.78 7.31
C VAL A 146 19.57 6.97 8.58
N TYR A 147 20.26 7.37 9.63
CA TYR A 147 20.08 6.80 10.96
C TYR A 147 18.84 7.41 11.62
N ILE A 148 18.16 6.64 12.45
CA ILE A 148 17.06 7.15 13.29
C ILE A 148 17.55 7.26 14.73
N THR A 149 17.31 8.42 15.36
CA THR A 149 17.52 8.60 16.80
C THR A 149 16.45 7.86 17.61
N ALA A 150 16.68 7.69 18.92
CA ALA A 150 15.66 7.12 19.82
C ALA A 150 14.34 7.92 19.84
N ASP A 151 14.38 9.20 19.48
CA ASP A 151 13.22 10.09 19.42
C ASP A 151 12.52 10.07 18.04
N GLY A 152 13.03 9.29 17.08
CA GLY A 152 12.47 9.15 15.74
C GLY A 152 13.01 10.13 14.71
N ASP A 153 14.01 10.95 15.05
CA ASP A 153 14.56 11.96 14.15
C ASP A 153 15.58 11.36 13.17
N PRO A 154 15.53 11.73 11.87
CA PRO A 154 16.49 11.28 10.87
C PRO A 154 17.82 12.04 10.98
N LEU A 155 18.93 11.31 11.08
CA LEU A 155 20.30 11.84 11.09
C LEU A 155 21.09 11.36 9.85
N SER A 156 21.66 12.31 9.11
CA SER A 156 22.56 12.05 7.99
C SER A 156 23.99 11.72 8.45
N GLY A 157 24.77 11.08 7.58
CA GLY A 157 26.19 10.77 7.83
C GLY A 157 27.03 11.98 8.29
N PRO A 158 26.95 13.16 7.64
CA PRO A 158 27.66 14.36 8.08
C PRO A 158 27.25 14.85 9.48
N GLN A 159 25.98 14.74 9.84
CA GLN A 159 25.49 15.10 11.19
C GLN A 159 26.08 14.16 12.24
N ILE A 160 26.24 12.88 11.91
CA ILE A 160 26.87 11.88 12.78
C ILE A 160 28.36 12.18 12.95
N GLU A 161 29.06 12.52 11.86
CA GLU A 161 30.48 12.90 11.93
C GLU A 161 30.73 14.17 12.75
N GLU A 162 29.80 15.13 12.71
CA GLU A 162 29.85 16.35 13.51
C GLU A 162 29.55 16.08 14.99
N LEU A 163 28.58 15.20 15.28
CA LEU A 163 28.26 14.73 16.64
C LEU A 163 29.44 13.98 17.27
N ILE A 164 30.15 13.13 16.50
CA ILE A 164 31.32 12.37 16.96
C ILE A 164 32.50 13.29 17.34
N LYS A 165 32.64 14.46 16.71
CA LYS A 165 33.76 15.38 16.94
C LYS A 165 33.65 16.21 18.23
N THR A 166 32.54 16.13 18.98
CA THR A 166 32.30 16.95 20.18
C THR A 166 32.76 16.25 21.47
N PRO A 167 33.77 16.77 22.20
CA PRO A 167 34.49 16.02 23.25
C PRO A 167 33.74 15.75 24.55
N LYS A 168 32.59 16.42 24.82
CA LYS A 168 31.77 16.13 26.02
C LYS A 168 31.00 14.82 25.94
N ILE A 169 30.85 14.27 24.73
CA ILE A 169 29.87 13.22 24.45
C ILE A 169 30.47 11.81 24.60
N GLN A 170 31.79 11.60 24.62
CA GLN A 170 32.38 10.24 24.61
C GLN A 170 31.93 9.28 25.72
N ALA A 171 31.55 9.79 26.91
CA ALA A 171 31.01 8.95 28.00
C ALA A 171 29.50 8.72 27.89
N GLU A 172 28.73 9.74 27.51
CA GLU A 172 27.28 9.62 27.25
C GLU A 172 26.98 8.85 25.95
N TYR A 173 27.88 8.91 24.97
CA TYR A 173 27.78 8.16 23.70
C TYR A 173 27.89 6.66 23.93
N SER A 174 28.73 6.20 24.87
CA SER A 174 28.84 4.77 25.17
C SER A 174 27.51 4.23 25.69
N GLU A 175 26.87 4.93 26.64
CA GLU A 175 25.55 4.54 27.15
C GLU A 175 24.43 4.67 26.11
N LEU A 176 24.47 5.71 25.28
CA LEU A 176 23.49 5.93 24.22
C LEU A 176 23.64 4.88 23.10
N GLN A 177 24.87 4.50 22.77
CA GLN A 177 25.20 3.46 21.79
C GLN A 177 24.81 2.07 22.31
N ASP A 178 25.03 1.78 23.59
CA ASP A 178 24.57 0.53 24.23
C ASP A 178 23.04 0.45 24.28
N LYS A 179 22.35 1.57 24.57
CA LYS A 179 20.88 1.65 24.53
C LYS A 179 20.33 1.45 23.13
N LEU A 180 20.91 2.10 22.12
CA LEU A 180 20.51 1.94 20.72
C LEU A 180 20.74 0.52 20.22
N LEU A 181 21.88 -0.10 20.57
CA LEU A 181 22.17 -1.48 20.23
C LEU A 181 21.19 -2.45 20.90
N SER A 182 20.85 -2.21 22.17
CA SER A 182 19.84 -2.99 22.90
C SER A 182 18.45 -2.87 22.26
N GLN A 183 18.02 -1.66 21.90
CA GLN A 183 16.76 -1.43 21.20
C GLN A 183 16.73 -2.06 19.81
N HIS A 184 17.83 -2.00 19.06
CA HIS A 184 17.97 -2.69 17.78
C HIS A 184 17.78 -4.20 17.93
N HIS A 185 18.42 -4.81 18.92
CA HIS A 185 18.24 -6.23 19.19
C HIS A 185 16.80 -6.59 19.55
N GLN A 186 16.12 -5.75 20.35
CA GLN A 186 14.70 -5.94 20.68
C GLN A 186 13.79 -5.78 19.46
N CYS A 187 14.06 -4.80 18.60
CA CYS A 187 13.30 -4.56 17.38
C CYS A 187 13.48 -5.72 16.38
N ASN A 188 14.71 -6.18 16.17
CA ASN A 188 14.98 -7.34 15.33
C ASN A 188 14.32 -8.61 15.89
N ALA A 189 14.39 -8.82 17.20
CA ALA A 189 13.74 -9.96 17.85
C ALA A 189 12.21 -9.90 17.65
N ALA A 190 11.59 -8.74 17.87
CA ALA A 190 10.16 -8.54 17.64
C ALA A 190 9.78 -8.71 16.16
N HIS A 191 10.61 -8.24 15.24
CA HIS A 191 10.38 -8.41 13.79
C HIS A 191 10.50 -9.88 13.36
N GLU A 192 11.48 -10.61 13.88
CA GLU A 192 11.61 -12.05 13.63
C GLU A 192 10.47 -12.84 14.28
N GLU A 193 10.03 -12.48 15.48
CA GLU A 193 8.84 -13.06 16.12
C GLU A 193 7.58 -12.81 15.27
N LEU A 194 7.37 -11.58 14.78
CA LEU A 194 6.27 -11.25 13.88
C LEU A 194 6.35 -12.03 12.57
N LYS A 195 7.52 -12.13 11.93
CA LYS A 195 7.71 -12.96 10.73
C LYS A 195 7.42 -14.44 11.00
N GLU A 196 7.86 -14.97 12.14
CA GLU A 196 7.57 -16.34 12.53
C GLU A 196 6.07 -16.55 12.75
N GLU A 197 5.40 -15.62 13.41
CA GLU A 197 3.95 -15.66 13.64
C GLU A 197 3.18 -15.56 12.32
N ASP A 198 3.55 -14.63 11.43
CA ASP A 198 2.98 -14.49 10.09
C ASP A 198 3.21 -15.73 9.24
N MET A 199 4.40 -16.33 9.31
CA MET A 199 4.71 -17.57 8.61
C MET A 199 3.91 -18.75 9.18
N LYS A 200 3.81 -18.88 10.51
CA LYS A 200 2.99 -19.91 11.18
C LYS A 200 1.51 -19.74 10.81
N TYR A 201 1.01 -18.51 10.78
CA TYR A 201 -0.35 -18.19 10.39
C TYR A 201 -0.62 -18.52 8.92
N SER A 202 0.30 -18.15 8.02
CA SER A 202 0.26 -18.48 6.58
C SER A 202 0.27 -19.99 6.34
N LEU A 203 1.15 -20.73 7.03
CA LEU A 203 1.19 -22.19 6.96
C LEU A 203 -0.10 -22.83 7.48
N ALA A 204 -0.69 -22.31 8.56
CA ALA A 204 -1.97 -22.79 9.07
C ALA A 204 -3.10 -22.55 8.06
N GLN A 205 -3.15 -21.37 7.44
CA GLN A 205 -4.13 -21.06 6.39
C GLN A 205 -3.98 -21.98 5.17
N ILE A 206 -2.76 -22.19 4.67
CA ILE A 206 -2.48 -23.11 3.56
C ILE A 206 -2.90 -24.54 3.95
N GLY A 207 -2.53 -25.00 5.15
CA GLY A 207 -2.90 -26.30 5.67
C GLY A 207 -4.42 -26.50 5.72
N PHE A 208 -5.14 -25.49 6.22
CA PHE A 208 -6.60 -25.49 6.27
C PHE A 208 -7.22 -25.55 4.87
N LEU A 209 -6.76 -24.73 3.93
CA LEU A 209 -7.27 -24.72 2.56
C LEU A 209 -7.06 -26.08 1.89
N CYS A 210 -5.88 -26.67 2.01
CA CYS A 210 -5.60 -28.02 1.49
C CYS A 210 -6.51 -29.07 2.13
N ALA A 211 -6.69 -29.04 3.46
CA ALA A 211 -7.57 -29.99 4.15
C ALA A 211 -9.05 -29.82 3.76
N TYR A 212 -9.52 -28.58 3.63
CA TYR A 212 -10.86 -28.25 3.18
C TYR A 212 -11.10 -28.70 1.73
N ILE A 213 -10.18 -28.37 0.82
CA ILE A 213 -10.23 -28.80 -0.58
C ILE A 213 -10.21 -30.32 -0.67
N THR A 214 -9.33 -31.01 0.07
CA THR A 214 -9.30 -32.47 0.11
C THR A 214 -10.66 -33.02 0.54
N THR A 215 -11.22 -32.50 1.63
CA THR A 215 -12.53 -32.93 2.15
C THR A 215 -13.64 -32.77 1.11
N MET A 216 -13.64 -31.66 0.36
CA MET A 216 -14.69 -31.36 -0.61
C MET A 216 -14.47 -32.02 -1.99
N MET A 217 -13.23 -32.15 -2.43
CA MET A 217 -12.89 -32.43 -3.83
C MET A 217 -12.26 -33.80 -4.08
N GLN A 218 -11.71 -34.48 -3.06
CA GLN A 218 -11.10 -35.80 -3.21
C GLN A 218 -12.00 -36.83 -3.93
N PRO A 219 -13.33 -36.89 -3.69
CA PRO A 219 -14.19 -37.85 -4.41
C PRO A 219 -14.30 -37.57 -5.92
N TYR A 220 -13.98 -36.36 -6.37
CA TYR A 220 -14.26 -35.86 -7.72
C TYR A 220 -13.01 -35.65 -8.57
N LEU A 221 -11.81 -35.78 -7.99
CA LEU A 221 -10.52 -35.54 -8.65
C LEU A 221 -9.61 -36.76 -8.54
N GLU A 222 -8.78 -36.98 -9.57
CA GLU A 222 -7.60 -37.84 -9.45
C GLU A 222 -6.59 -37.23 -8.49
N ALA A 223 -5.72 -38.06 -7.91
CA ALA A 223 -4.72 -37.58 -6.95
C ALA A 223 -3.84 -36.47 -7.53
N GLU A 224 -3.40 -36.60 -8.79
CA GLU A 224 -2.61 -35.58 -9.49
C GLU A 224 -3.38 -34.27 -9.68
N GLU A 225 -4.66 -34.36 -10.05
CA GLU A 225 -5.53 -33.19 -10.26
C GLU A 225 -5.86 -32.49 -8.94
N LEU A 226 -5.99 -33.25 -7.85
CA LEU A 226 -6.14 -32.70 -6.51
C LEU A 226 -4.87 -31.95 -6.05
N GLN A 227 -3.68 -32.45 -6.40
CA GLN A 227 -2.42 -31.75 -6.13
C GLN A 227 -2.30 -30.43 -6.90
N LYS A 228 -2.73 -30.40 -8.18
CA LYS A 228 -2.83 -29.14 -8.95
C LYS A 228 -3.75 -28.14 -8.26
N LEU A 229 -4.90 -28.60 -7.75
CA LEU A 229 -5.83 -27.74 -7.03
C LEU A 229 -5.26 -27.20 -5.71
N HIS A 230 -4.53 -28.03 -4.95
CA HIS A 230 -3.80 -27.59 -3.76
C HIS A 230 -2.73 -26.55 -4.10
N HIS A 231 -1.95 -26.79 -5.16
CA HIS A 231 -0.94 -25.85 -5.61
C HIS A 231 -1.56 -24.51 -5.99
N ASN A 232 -2.65 -24.51 -6.76
CA ASN A 232 -3.39 -23.30 -7.11
C ASN A 232 -3.90 -22.55 -5.88
N ALA A 233 -4.43 -23.25 -4.87
CA ALA A 233 -4.88 -22.61 -3.64
C ALA A 233 -3.72 -22.01 -2.84
N LYS A 234 -2.57 -22.70 -2.79
CA LYS A 234 -1.35 -22.21 -2.13
C LYS A 234 -0.83 -20.93 -2.79
N ILE A 235 -0.71 -20.88 -4.11
CA ILE A 235 -0.24 -19.67 -4.80
C ILE A 235 -1.23 -18.51 -4.66
N TRP A 236 -2.53 -18.81 -4.50
CA TRP A 236 -3.59 -17.82 -4.33
C TRP A 236 -3.55 -17.10 -2.98
N THR A 237 -2.87 -17.67 -1.97
CA THR A 237 -2.67 -16.99 -0.68
C THR A 237 -1.63 -15.87 -0.74
N VAL A 238 -0.83 -15.82 -1.81
CA VAL A 238 0.29 -14.87 -1.97
C VAL A 238 0.02 -13.89 -3.11
N HIS A 239 -0.61 -14.34 -4.18
CA HIS A 239 -0.88 -13.52 -5.37
C HIS A 239 -2.36 -13.57 -5.70
N GLU A 240 -2.97 -12.42 -6.02
CA GLU A 240 -4.41 -12.37 -6.34
C GLU A 240 -4.75 -13.06 -7.68
N MET A 241 -3.84 -13.00 -8.66
CA MET A 241 -4.04 -13.51 -10.03
C MET A 241 -2.82 -14.24 -10.62
N PRO A 242 -2.31 -15.31 -9.98
CA PRO A 242 -1.21 -16.09 -10.51
C PRO A 242 -1.64 -16.94 -11.73
N PRO A 243 -0.69 -17.48 -12.50
CA PRO A 243 -0.98 -18.42 -13.57
C PRO A 243 -1.52 -19.74 -12.99
N PHE A 244 -2.85 -19.85 -12.89
CA PHE A 244 -3.51 -21.05 -12.41
C PHE A 244 -3.39 -22.20 -13.40
N THR A 245 -3.11 -23.40 -12.89
CA THR A 245 -3.13 -24.64 -13.67
C THR A 245 -4.57 -25.18 -13.72
N PRO A 246 -5.17 -25.40 -14.90
CA PRO A 246 -6.50 -26.01 -14.97
C PRO A 246 -6.53 -27.42 -14.34
N VAL A 247 -7.68 -27.80 -13.78
CA VAL A 247 -7.91 -29.14 -13.20
C VAL A 247 -9.04 -29.88 -13.90
N ASN A 248 -8.86 -31.19 -14.02
CA ASN A 248 -9.81 -32.09 -14.68
C ASN A 248 -10.60 -32.92 -13.66
N LEU A 249 -11.94 -32.81 -13.73
CA LEU A 249 -12.85 -33.61 -12.92
C LEU A 249 -12.92 -35.05 -13.45
N ARG A 250 -12.94 -36.04 -12.55
CA ARG A 250 -13.15 -37.47 -12.88
C ARG A 250 -14.51 -37.72 -13.56
N SER A 251 -15.53 -36.94 -13.19
CA SER A 251 -16.91 -37.11 -13.63
C SER A 251 -17.70 -35.81 -13.56
N ASN A 252 -18.87 -35.78 -14.19
CA ASN A 252 -19.77 -34.63 -14.20
C ASN A 252 -20.72 -34.59 -12.98
N HIS A 253 -20.35 -35.22 -11.86
CA HIS A 253 -21.20 -35.27 -10.67
C HIS A 253 -21.24 -33.94 -9.88
N LEU A 254 -20.24 -33.08 -10.07
CA LEU A 254 -20.27 -31.71 -9.59
C LEU A 254 -20.92 -30.80 -10.65
N THR A 255 -21.85 -29.98 -10.20
CA THR A 255 -22.47 -28.95 -11.02
C THR A 255 -21.57 -27.72 -11.11
N LYS A 256 -21.88 -26.80 -12.03
CA LYS A 256 -21.21 -25.47 -12.04
C LYS A 256 -21.45 -24.70 -10.75
N GLU A 257 -22.56 -24.96 -10.05
CA GLU A 257 -22.87 -24.31 -8.77
C GLU A 257 -21.92 -24.79 -7.68
N ASP A 258 -21.68 -26.11 -7.59
CA ASP A 258 -20.71 -26.69 -6.65
C ASP A 258 -19.31 -26.09 -6.82
N LEU A 259 -18.85 -25.95 -8.08
CA LEU A 259 -17.53 -25.40 -8.38
C LEU A 259 -17.43 -23.90 -8.03
N LYS A 260 -18.52 -23.14 -8.23
CA LYS A 260 -18.59 -21.75 -7.77
C LYS A 260 -18.61 -21.65 -6.26
N HIS A 261 -19.32 -22.53 -5.56
CA HIS A 261 -19.36 -22.56 -4.09
C HIS A 261 -17.97 -22.85 -3.52
N LEU A 262 -17.23 -23.80 -4.11
CA LEU A 262 -15.84 -24.06 -3.72
C LEU A 262 -14.99 -22.79 -3.87
N GLY A 263 -15.01 -22.17 -5.05
CA GLY A 263 -14.24 -20.95 -5.31
C GLY A 263 -14.64 -19.81 -4.38
N TYR A 264 -15.94 -19.64 -4.13
CA TYR A 264 -16.47 -18.64 -3.20
C TYR A 264 -15.98 -18.88 -1.76
N ASN A 265 -16.07 -20.10 -1.25
CA ASN A 265 -15.69 -20.41 0.12
C ASN A 265 -14.18 -20.19 0.33
N VAL A 266 -13.34 -20.68 -0.58
CA VAL A 266 -11.89 -20.46 -0.54
C VAL A 266 -11.55 -18.97 -0.68
N GLY A 267 -12.12 -18.30 -1.68
CA GLY A 267 -11.83 -16.90 -1.95
C GLY A 267 -12.31 -15.95 -0.86
N LYS A 268 -13.44 -16.24 -0.20
CA LYS A 268 -13.93 -15.44 0.93
C LYS A 268 -13.17 -15.68 2.22
N PHE A 269 -12.69 -16.90 2.44
CA PHE A 269 -11.72 -17.14 3.50
C PHE A 269 -10.48 -16.26 3.31
N LEU A 270 -9.98 -16.15 2.08
CA LEU A 270 -8.87 -15.27 1.68
C LEU A 270 -9.23 -13.78 1.53
N ARG A 271 -10.46 -13.36 1.91
CA ARG A 271 -10.95 -11.97 1.82
C ARG A 271 -10.92 -11.35 0.41
N LEU A 272 -10.99 -12.17 -0.63
CA LEU A 272 -10.92 -11.72 -2.03
C LEU A 272 -12.24 -11.17 -2.57
N GLN A 273 -12.10 -10.31 -3.59
CA GLN A 273 -13.22 -9.70 -4.33
C GLN A 273 -13.89 -10.70 -5.29
N GLY A 274 -15.17 -10.48 -5.59
CA GLY A 274 -15.98 -11.37 -6.43
C GLY A 274 -15.39 -11.60 -7.82
N GLY A 275 -14.92 -10.55 -8.48
CA GLY A 275 -14.28 -10.64 -9.80
C GLY A 275 -13.03 -11.52 -9.80
N ILE A 276 -12.20 -11.44 -8.75
CA ILE A 276 -10.99 -12.28 -8.60
C ILE A 276 -11.40 -13.75 -8.43
N ILE A 277 -12.37 -14.02 -7.57
CA ILE A 277 -12.91 -15.37 -7.34
C ILE A 277 -13.49 -15.96 -8.63
N ALA A 278 -14.24 -15.17 -9.41
CA ALA A 278 -14.82 -15.63 -10.66
C ALA A 278 -13.77 -15.99 -11.71
N ARG A 279 -12.65 -15.25 -11.76
CA ARG A 279 -11.51 -15.58 -12.63
C ARG A 279 -10.82 -16.87 -12.18
N PHE A 280 -10.61 -17.06 -10.88
CA PHE A 280 -10.10 -18.31 -10.32
C PHE A 280 -10.98 -19.49 -10.76
N VAL A 281 -12.29 -19.43 -10.54
CA VAL A 281 -13.24 -20.49 -10.92
C VAL A 281 -13.15 -20.79 -12.41
N LYS A 282 -13.13 -19.75 -13.27
CA LYS A 282 -13.05 -19.95 -14.73
C LYS A 282 -11.72 -20.56 -15.17
N LYS A 283 -10.60 -20.15 -14.57
CA LYS A 283 -9.25 -20.61 -14.96
C LYS A 283 -8.93 -22.00 -14.43
N VAL A 284 -9.29 -22.30 -13.20
CA VAL A 284 -9.06 -23.60 -12.57
C VAL A 284 -10.02 -24.64 -13.13
N PHE A 285 -11.31 -24.32 -13.29
CA PHE A 285 -12.31 -25.22 -13.86
C PHE A 285 -12.64 -24.83 -15.31
N GLU A 286 -11.61 -24.82 -16.16
CA GLU A 286 -11.70 -24.31 -17.54
C GLU A 286 -12.80 -24.99 -18.35
N LYS A 287 -12.79 -26.32 -18.45
CA LYS A 287 -13.75 -27.08 -19.26
C LYS A 287 -15.22 -26.84 -18.85
N PRO A 288 -15.61 -26.86 -17.56
CA PRO A 288 -16.96 -26.49 -17.15
C PRO A 288 -17.37 -25.04 -17.48
N PHE A 289 -16.43 -24.10 -17.56
CA PHE A 289 -16.73 -22.65 -17.68
C PHE A 289 -16.22 -22.01 -18.98
N GLU A 290 -15.78 -22.80 -19.96
CA GLU A 290 -15.20 -22.33 -21.22
C GLU A 290 -16.05 -21.24 -21.89
N SER A 291 -17.34 -21.53 -22.10
CA SER A 291 -18.32 -20.62 -22.71
C SER A 291 -18.96 -19.61 -21.75
N THR A 292 -18.64 -19.64 -20.45
CA THR A 292 -19.28 -18.77 -19.45
C THR A 292 -18.44 -17.52 -19.20
N ALA A 293 -19.02 -16.32 -19.38
CA ALA A 293 -18.33 -15.06 -19.11
C ALA A 293 -18.01 -14.89 -17.61
N VAL A 294 -16.86 -14.28 -17.30
CA VAL A 294 -16.42 -14.05 -15.91
C VAL A 294 -17.46 -13.25 -15.11
N LYS A 295 -18.03 -12.20 -15.71
CA LYS A 295 -19.09 -11.39 -15.08
C LYS A 295 -20.32 -12.21 -14.69
N THR A 296 -20.69 -13.19 -15.51
CA THR A 296 -21.80 -14.11 -15.23
C THR A 296 -21.47 -15.05 -14.06
N ILE A 297 -20.21 -15.52 -13.98
CA ILE A 297 -19.74 -16.35 -12.87
C ILE A 297 -19.79 -15.52 -11.57
N GLU A 298 -19.24 -14.31 -11.59
CA GLU A 298 -19.20 -13.37 -10.45
C GLU A 298 -20.61 -13.10 -9.88
N GLN A 299 -21.55 -12.70 -10.74
CA GLN A 299 -22.94 -12.42 -10.34
C GLN A 299 -23.64 -13.62 -9.69
N LYS A 300 -23.21 -14.84 -10.04
CA LYS A 300 -23.84 -16.09 -9.62
C LYS A 300 -22.95 -16.91 -8.69
N LEU A 301 -21.90 -16.36 -8.07
CA LEU A 301 -20.97 -17.10 -7.21
C LEU A 301 -21.66 -17.83 -6.04
N ARG A 302 -22.75 -17.24 -5.53
CA ARG A 302 -23.56 -17.77 -4.43
C ARG A 302 -24.91 -18.35 -4.87
N GLU A 303 -25.14 -18.45 -6.18
CA GLU A 303 -26.42 -18.93 -6.71
C GLU A 303 -26.53 -20.43 -6.44
N SER A 304 -27.51 -20.81 -5.61
CA SER A 304 -27.91 -22.20 -5.45
C SER A 304 -29.17 -22.44 -6.29
N LYS A 305 -29.19 -23.54 -7.03
CA LYS A 305 -30.29 -23.93 -7.93
C LYS A 305 -31.00 -25.20 -7.49
N SER A 306 -30.51 -25.84 -6.44
CA SER A 306 -31.02 -27.09 -5.92
C SER A 306 -30.88 -27.10 -4.40
N THR A 307 -31.30 -28.18 -3.77
CA THR A 307 -30.92 -28.52 -2.40
C THR A 307 -29.96 -29.72 -2.38
N LYS A 308 -29.43 -30.08 -3.55
CA LYS A 308 -28.60 -31.27 -3.79
C LYS A 308 -27.16 -30.92 -4.14
N GLU A 309 -26.78 -29.65 -4.06
CA GLU A 309 -25.38 -29.21 -4.16
C GLU A 309 -24.56 -29.96 -3.10
N ARG A 310 -23.47 -30.55 -3.58
CA ARG A 310 -22.54 -31.36 -2.80
C ARG A 310 -21.58 -30.48 -2.03
N ILE A 311 -21.33 -29.27 -2.51
CA ILE A 311 -20.47 -28.28 -1.85
C ILE A 311 -21.37 -27.17 -1.29
N PRO A 312 -21.54 -27.08 0.04
CA PRO A 312 -22.35 -26.04 0.67
C PRO A 312 -21.65 -24.67 0.56
N ILE A 313 -22.43 -23.59 0.46
CA ILE A 313 -21.90 -22.23 0.61
C ILE A 313 -21.65 -21.97 2.10
N HIS A 314 -20.50 -21.38 2.42
CA HIS A 314 -20.17 -20.94 3.76
C HIS A 314 -20.09 -19.40 3.84
N THR A 315 -20.56 -18.83 4.94
CA THR A 315 -20.24 -17.44 5.29
C THR A 315 -18.78 -17.32 5.75
N ALA A 316 -18.25 -16.09 5.79
CA ALA A 316 -16.91 -15.82 6.32
C ALA A 316 -16.76 -16.39 7.74
N ASP A 317 -17.70 -16.09 8.64
CA ASP A 317 -17.70 -16.59 10.02
C ASP A 317 -17.72 -18.12 10.11
N GLN A 318 -18.42 -18.80 9.18
CA GLN A 318 -18.43 -20.26 9.14
C GLN A 318 -17.07 -20.82 8.72
N MET A 319 -16.41 -20.21 7.72
CA MET A 319 -15.05 -20.57 7.34
C MET A 319 -14.06 -20.31 8.47
N ASP A 320 -14.20 -19.19 9.18
CA ASP A 320 -13.35 -18.84 10.31
C ASP A 320 -13.54 -19.82 11.50
N LYS A 321 -14.78 -20.26 11.75
CA LYS A 321 -15.08 -21.34 12.73
C LYS A 321 -14.44 -22.67 12.33
N LEU A 322 -14.51 -23.05 11.06
CA LEU A 322 -13.85 -24.25 10.56
C LEU A 322 -12.32 -24.15 10.68
N PHE A 323 -11.76 -22.96 10.40
CA PHE A 323 -10.33 -22.71 10.53
C PHE A 323 -9.85 -22.82 11.98
N ALA A 324 -10.57 -22.20 12.93
CA ALA A 324 -10.26 -22.32 14.35
C ALA A 324 -10.35 -23.77 14.85
N HIS A 325 -11.32 -24.55 14.35
CA HIS A 325 -11.40 -25.98 14.64
C HIS A 325 -10.19 -26.74 14.06
N PHE A 326 -9.82 -26.46 12.81
CA PHE A 326 -8.66 -27.07 12.16
C PHE A 326 -7.36 -26.76 12.92
N GLN A 327 -7.14 -25.52 13.35
CA GLN A 327 -5.97 -25.15 14.14
C GLN A 327 -5.88 -25.93 15.46
N ARG A 328 -7.02 -26.25 16.07
CA ARG A 328 -7.07 -26.97 17.34
C ARG A 328 -6.95 -28.50 17.20
N TYR A 329 -7.50 -29.08 16.13
CA TYR A 329 -7.67 -30.53 16.01
C TYR A 329 -7.05 -31.16 14.76
N GLY A 330 -6.55 -30.36 13.81
CA GLY A 330 -5.88 -30.83 12.60
C GLY A 330 -6.80 -31.45 11.54
N ASN A 331 -8.12 -31.32 11.66
CA ASN A 331 -9.09 -31.89 10.72
C ASN A 331 -10.25 -30.93 10.39
N ILE A 332 -10.97 -31.24 9.31
CA ILE A 332 -12.18 -30.50 8.90
C ILE A 332 -13.40 -31.22 9.43
N ASN A 333 -14.25 -30.51 10.17
CA ASN A 333 -15.48 -31.04 10.71
C ASN A 333 -16.66 -30.10 10.42
N LEU A 334 -17.41 -30.37 9.36
CA LEU A 334 -18.54 -29.53 8.95
C LEU A 334 -19.72 -29.55 9.95
N SER A 335 -19.82 -30.59 10.80
CA SER A 335 -20.93 -30.71 11.76
C SER A 335 -20.93 -29.60 12.82
N ILE A 336 -19.78 -28.95 13.06
CA ILE A 336 -19.68 -27.84 14.03
C ILE A 336 -20.49 -26.62 13.59
N LEU A 337 -20.79 -26.49 12.29
CA LEU A 337 -21.56 -25.39 11.74
C LEU A 337 -23.08 -25.53 11.99
N ASN A 338 -23.53 -26.72 12.37
CA ASN A 338 -24.94 -27.03 12.63
C ASN A 338 -25.32 -26.92 14.12
N LYS A 339 -24.36 -26.65 15.00
CA LYS A 339 -24.64 -26.44 16.43
C LYS A 339 -25.10 -25.00 16.63
N LYS A 340 -26.40 -24.85 16.97
CA LYS A 340 -27.03 -23.57 17.34
C LYS A 340 -26.40 -22.99 18.59
#